data_AF-A0A529M818-F1
#
_entry.id   AF-A0A529M818-F1
#
_cell.length_a   1.000
_cell.length_b   1.000
_cell.length_c   1.000
_cell.angle_alpha   90.00
_cell.angle_beta   90.00
_cell.angle_gamma   90.00
#
_symmetry.space_group_name_H-M   'P 1'
#
loop_
_entity.id
_entity.type
_entity.pdbx_description
1 polymer ?
#
loop_
_entity_poly.entity_id
_entity_poly.type
_entity_poly.pdbx_seq_one_letter_code
_entity_poly.pdbx_strand_id
1 'polypeptide(L)'
;TLDLLGIEMEIASAPDRVLKLRNALRAAAERSAPFGYVLIDCPPSLNLLTLNSMAAADSVLVPLQCEFFALEGLSQLLETVEQVRGSINPDLTIQGIVLTMYDGRNNLANQVVQDVRTHMGDKVYETIIPRNVRVSEAPSYGKPAILYDLKCSGSQAYLQLASEVIRRERKLRAA
;
A
#
# COMPACT_ATOMS: atom_id res chain seq x y z
N THR A 1 0.12 17.04 5.52
CA THR A 1 0.27 17.12 4.05
C THR A 1 0.95 18.41 3.60
N LEU A 2 0.70 19.57 4.23
CA LEU A 2 1.40 20.82 3.90
C LEU A 2 2.94 20.70 3.99
N ASP A 3 3.47 20.01 5.00
CA ASP A 3 4.92 19.84 5.17
C ASP A 3 5.59 19.04 4.03
N LEU A 4 4.85 18.12 3.40
CA LEU A 4 5.37 17.30 2.31
C LEU A 4 5.34 18.01 0.94
N LEU A 5 4.63 19.13 0.81
CA LEU A 5 4.65 19.94 -0.41
C LEU A 5 5.99 20.71 -0.54
N GLY A 6 6.56 21.14 0.59
CA GLY A 6 7.83 21.86 0.60
C GLY A 6 9.00 21.01 0.12
N ILE A 7 9.06 19.74 0.57
CA ILE A 7 10.13 18.83 0.15
C ILE A 7 10.04 18.51 -1.34
N GLU A 8 8.84 18.38 -1.90
CA GLU A 8 8.66 18.13 -3.34
C GLU A 8 9.26 19.26 -4.18
N MET A 9 9.07 20.53 -3.78
CA MET A 9 9.69 21.68 -4.43
C MET A 9 11.22 21.69 -4.28
N GLU A 10 11.73 21.35 -3.10
CA GLU A 10 13.17 21.35 -2.79
C GLU A 10 13.92 20.32 -3.64
N ILE A 11 13.37 19.11 -3.77
CA ILE A 11 14.04 18.03 -4.50
C ILE A 11 13.80 18.06 -6.01
N ALA A 12 12.82 18.83 -6.51
CA ALA A 12 12.41 18.82 -7.92
C ALA A 12 13.54 19.17 -8.91
N SER A 13 14.48 20.01 -8.48
CA SER A 13 15.64 20.45 -9.29
C SER A 13 16.82 19.47 -9.25
N ALA A 14 16.81 18.49 -8.34
CA ALA A 14 17.92 17.56 -8.17
C ALA A 14 17.98 16.53 -9.33
N PRO A 15 19.17 16.19 -9.84
CA PRO A 15 19.32 15.16 -10.88
C PRO A 15 18.82 13.78 -10.43
N ASP A 16 19.00 13.45 -9.15
CA ASP A 16 18.60 12.20 -8.49
C ASP A 16 17.26 12.32 -7.76
N ARG A 17 16.40 13.29 -8.13
CA ARG A 17 15.16 13.62 -7.43
C ARG A 17 14.22 12.45 -7.15
N VAL A 18 14.19 11.44 -8.02
CA VAL A 18 13.34 10.23 -7.86
C VAL A 18 13.97 9.17 -6.96
N LEU A 19 15.24 9.33 -6.57
CA LEU A 19 16.01 8.34 -5.79
C LEU A 19 16.30 8.82 -4.36
N LYS A 20 15.82 10.00 -3.97
CA LYS A 20 16.13 10.62 -2.67
C LYS A 20 15.75 9.72 -1.51
N LEU A 21 14.53 9.16 -1.53
CA LEU A 21 14.07 8.26 -0.46
C LEU A 21 14.91 6.96 -0.41
N ARG A 22 15.19 6.35 -1.56
CA ARG A 22 16.00 5.13 -1.63
C ARG A 22 17.38 5.34 -1.03
N ASN A 23 18.04 6.45 -1.39
CA ASN A 23 19.38 6.78 -0.91
C ASN A 23 19.36 7.04 0.60
N ALA A 24 18.34 7.74 1.11
CA ALA A 24 18.18 7.99 2.54
C ALA A 24 17.96 6.69 3.34
N LEU A 25 17.12 5.77 2.86
CA LEU A 25 16.86 4.49 3.50
C LEU A 25 18.12 3.59 3.54
N ARG A 26 18.88 3.54 2.44
CA ARG A 26 20.16 2.80 2.39
C ARG A 26 21.17 3.35 3.40
N ALA A 27 21.36 4.67 3.41
CA ALA A 27 22.25 5.31 4.36
C ALA A 27 21.81 5.12 5.82
N ALA A 28 20.50 5.05 6.09
CA ALA A 28 19.98 4.77 7.42
C ALA A 28 20.21 3.31 7.85
N ALA A 29 20.05 2.36 6.92
CA ALA A 29 20.29 0.94 7.14
C ALA A 29 21.76 0.63 7.46
N GLU A 30 22.72 1.38 6.91
CA GLU A 30 24.15 1.24 7.23
C GLU A 30 24.49 1.67 8.66
N ARG A 31 23.70 2.60 9.24
CA ARG A 31 23.98 3.20 10.56
C ARG A 31 23.22 2.56 11.72
N SER A 32 22.25 1.70 11.43
CA SER A 32 21.27 1.21 12.42
C SER A 32 21.12 -0.31 12.33
N ALA A 33 20.58 -0.92 13.38
CA ALA A 33 20.14 -2.32 13.30
C ALA A 33 19.10 -2.47 12.16
N PRO A 34 19.12 -3.58 11.40
CA PRO A 34 18.24 -3.74 10.25
C PRO A 34 16.77 -3.82 10.69
N PHE A 35 15.92 -3.02 10.05
CA PHE A 35 14.47 -3.17 10.17
C PHE A 35 14.04 -4.44 9.42
N GLY A 36 13.16 -5.24 10.02
CA GLY A 36 12.57 -6.38 9.31
C GLY A 36 11.63 -5.95 8.18
N TYR A 37 10.99 -4.78 8.35
CA TYR A 37 10.00 -4.19 7.44
C TYR A 37 10.10 -2.67 7.46
N VAL A 38 9.93 -2.05 6.30
CA VAL A 38 9.73 -0.61 6.14
C VAL A 38 8.44 -0.41 5.34
N LEU A 39 7.44 0.23 5.95
CA LEU A 39 6.19 0.58 5.27
C LEU A 39 6.25 2.05 4.86
N ILE A 40 6.00 2.33 3.59
CA ILE A 40 5.99 3.68 3.03
C ILE A 40 4.54 4.04 2.68
N ASP A 41 3.94 4.92 3.45
CA ASP A 41 2.59 5.44 3.17
C ASP A 41 2.66 6.54 2.10
N CYS A 42 2.02 6.30 0.96
CA CYS A 42 2.11 7.17 -0.21
C CYS A 42 0.96 8.17 -0.24
N PRO A 43 1.17 9.41 -0.73
CA PRO A 43 0.06 10.30 -1.02
C PRO A 43 -0.83 9.72 -2.13
N PRO A 44 -2.11 10.13 -2.22
CA PRO A 44 -3.05 9.59 -3.21
C PRO A 44 -2.78 10.06 -4.65
N SER A 45 -1.81 10.95 -4.84
CA SER A 45 -1.46 11.53 -6.15
C SER A 45 -0.21 10.88 -6.70
N LEU A 46 -0.17 10.66 -8.01
CA LEU A 46 1.04 10.25 -8.70
C LEU A 46 1.95 11.45 -8.91
N ASN A 47 2.75 11.77 -7.90
CA ASN A 47 3.69 12.88 -7.89
C ASN A 47 5.11 12.40 -7.57
N LEU A 48 6.04 13.34 -7.35
CA LEU A 48 7.44 13.00 -7.12
C LEU A 48 7.63 12.17 -5.83
N LEU A 49 6.75 12.32 -4.84
CA LEU A 49 6.80 11.55 -3.59
C LEU A 49 6.39 10.08 -3.83
N THR A 50 5.34 9.84 -4.60
CA THR A 50 4.90 8.49 -4.96
C THR A 50 5.96 7.79 -5.82
N LEU A 51 6.60 8.50 -6.76
CA LEU A 51 7.73 7.96 -7.53
C LEU A 51 8.93 7.63 -6.63
N ASN A 52 9.28 8.48 -5.67
CA ASN A 52 10.33 8.18 -4.69
C ASN A 52 10.01 6.94 -3.85
N SER A 53 8.74 6.79 -3.47
CA SER A 53 8.26 5.64 -2.70
C SER A 53 8.42 4.35 -3.49
N MET A 54 7.96 4.32 -4.74
CA MET A 54 8.11 3.17 -5.63
C MET A 54 9.58 2.91 -6.02
N ALA A 55 10.40 3.96 -6.15
CA ALA A 55 11.83 3.81 -6.43
C ALA A 55 12.60 3.16 -5.27
N ALA A 56 12.11 3.33 -4.03
CA ALA A 56 12.73 2.84 -2.82
C ALA A 56 12.18 1.49 -2.32
N ALA A 57 10.96 1.12 -2.73
CA ALA A 57 10.28 -0.08 -2.26
C ALA A 57 10.70 -1.34 -3.02
N ASP A 58 10.70 -2.48 -2.33
CA ASP A 58 10.84 -3.81 -2.95
C ASP A 58 9.52 -4.27 -3.59
N SER A 59 8.39 -3.87 -2.99
CA SER A 59 7.07 -4.23 -3.50
C SER A 59 5.99 -3.21 -3.13
N VAL A 60 4.91 -3.20 -3.92
CA VAL A 60 3.73 -2.34 -3.72
C VAL A 60 2.53 -3.17 -3.25
N LEU A 61 1.93 -2.74 -2.14
CA LEU A 61 0.63 -3.22 -1.66
C LEU A 61 -0.45 -2.22 -2.06
N VAL A 62 -1.49 -2.67 -2.76
CA VAL A 62 -2.54 -1.79 -3.29
C VAL A 62 -3.81 -1.89 -2.44
N PRO A 63 -4.14 -0.89 -1.61
CA PRO A 63 -5.44 -0.82 -0.95
C PRO A 63 -6.49 -0.36 -1.97
N LEU A 64 -7.43 -1.24 -2.31
CA LEU A 64 -8.50 -0.97 -3.26
C LEU A 64 -9.84 -0.88 -2.56
N GLN A 65 -10.47 0.29 -2.63
CA GLN A 65 -11.80 0.52 -2.08
C GLN A 65 -12.87 -0.13 -2.99
N CYS A 66 -13.80 -0.88 -2.40
CA CYS A 66 -14.84 -1.61 -3.14
C CYS A 66 -15.99 -0.70 -3.60
N GLU A 67 -15.69 0.32 -4.40
CA GLU A 67 -16.63 1.32 -4.92
C GLU A 67 -16.56 1.42 -6.45
N PHE A 68 -17.43 2.27 -7.02
CA PHE A 68 -17.45 2.53 -8.46
C PHE A 68 -16.08 3.07 -8.91
N PHE A 69 -15.62 2.67 -10.10
CA PHE A 69 -14.29 2.98 -10.67
C PHE A 69 -13.07 2.26 -10.07
N ALA A 70 -13.26 1.30 -9.15
CA ALA A 70 -12.13 0.55 -8.55
C ALA A 70 -11.20 -0.08 -9.61
N LEU A 71 -11.75 -0.71 -10.65
CA LEU A 71 -10.94 -1.38 -11.69
C LEU A 71 -10.19 -0.39 -12.59
N GLU A 72 -10.76 0.77 -12.87
CA GLU A 72 -10.11 1.79 -13.70
C GLU A 72 -8.90 2.38 -12.98
N GLY A 73 -9.07 2.80 -11.72
CA GLY A 73 -7.98 3.30 -10.90
C GLY A 73 -6.89 2.25 -10.66
N LEU A 74 -7.28 0.98 -10.47
CA LEU A 74 -6.34 -0.12 -10.38
C LEU A 74 -5.51 -0.27 -11.65
N SER A 75 -6.15 -0.24 -12.83
CA SER A 75 -5.45 -0.41 -14.11
C SER A 75 -4.41 0.68 -14.34
N GLN A 76 -4.76 1.95 -14.08
CA GLN A 76 -3.83 3.08 -14.18
C GLN A 76 -2.64 2.94 -13.21
N LEU A 77 -2.89 2.46 -11.99
CA LEU A 77 -1.83 2.21 -11.02
C LEU A 77 -0.88 1.09 -11.50
N LEU A 78 -1.43 0.00 -12.05
CA LEU A 78 -0.62 -1.10 -12.58
C LEU A 78 0.28 -0.63 -13.73
N GLU A 79 -0.25 0.15 -14.67
CA GLU A 79 0.54 0.76 -15.75
C GLU A 79 1.66 1.65 -15.22
N THR A 80 1.38 2.43 -14.18
CA THR A 80 2.37 3.27 -13.52
C THR A 80 3.49 2.44 -12.88
N VAL A 81 3.13 1.40 -12.14
CA VAL A 81 4.11 0.49 -11.52
C VAL A 81 5.00 -0.15 -12.59
N GLU A 82 4.42 -0.54 -13.72
CA GLU A 82 5.17 -1.09 -14.86
C GLU A 82 6.14 -0.09 -15.48
N GLN A 83 5.74 1.18 -15.64
CA GLN A 83 6.62 2.25 -16.11
C GLN A 83 7.80 2.49 -15.16
N VAL A 84 7.53 2.55 -13.84
CA VAL A 84 8.57 2.69 -12.82
C VAL A 84 9.51 1.49 -12.84
N ARG A 85 8.97 0.28 -13.00
CA ARG A 85 9.77 -0.94 -13.12
C ARG A 85 10.70 -0.90 -14.33
N GLY A 86 10.19 -0.46 -15.48
CA GLY A 86 10.99 -0.36 -16.71
C GLY A 86 12.06 0.73 -16.72
N SER A 87 11.98 1.73 -15.84
CA SER A 87 12.83 2.94 -15.94
C SER A 87 13.61 3.32 -14.69
N ILE A 88 13.12 3.00 -13.49
CA ILE A 88 13.67 3.51 -12.22
C ILE A 88 14.01 2.39 -11.23
N ASN A 89 13.14 1.40 -11.08
CA ASN A 89 13.28 0.31 -10.13
C ASN A 89 12.90 -1.06 -10.73
N PRO A 90 13.82 -1.73 -11.45
CA PRO A 90 13.57 -3.02 -12.11
C PRO A 90 13.10 -4.14 -11.17
N ASP A 91 13.48 -4.05 -9.89
CA ASP A 91 13.14 -5.06 -8.87
C ASP A 91 11.76 -4.82 -8.24
N LEU A 92 11.06 -3.73 -8.60
CA LEU A 92 9.75 -3.40 -8.06
C LEU A 92 8.72 -4.44 -8.46
N THR A 93 8.08 -5.04 -7.46
CA THR A 93 7.01 -6.01 -7.67
C THR A 93 5.68 -5.55 -7.08
N ILE A 94 4.59 -6.16 -7.51
CA ILE A 94 3.29 -5.98 -6.86
C ILE A 94 3.14 -7.10 -5.83
N GLN A 95 3.14 -6.73 -4.56
CA GLN A 95 2.94 -7.67 -3.45
C GLN A 95 1.52 -8.25 -3.48
N GLY A 96 0.55 -7.39 -3.78
CA GLY A 96 -0.84 -7.78 -4.01
C GLY A 96 -1.83 -6.64 -3.77
N ILE A 97 -3.12 -6.98 -3.83
CA ILE A 97 -4.25 -6.04 -3.76
C ILE A 97 -5.10 -6.41 -2.55
N VAL A 98 -5.35 -5.44 -1.67
CA VAL A 98 -6.19 -5.59 -0.48
C VAL A 98 -7.49 -4.87 -0.72
N LEU A 99 -8.60 -5.59 -0.62
CA LEU A 99 -9.93 -5.01 -0.75
C LEU A 99 -10.32 -4.33 0.57
N THR A 100 -10.68 -3.05 0.51
CA THR A 100 -10.95 -2.22 1.70
C THR A 100 -12.33 -1.57 1.67
N MET A 101 -12.76 -1.11 2.85
CA MET A 101 -14.04 -0.41 3.05
C MET A 101 -15.26 -1.22 2.58
N TYR A 102 -15.13 -2.55 2.59
CA TYR A 102 -16.15 -3.46 2.09
C TYR A 102 -17.41 -3.45 2.96
N ASP A 103 -18.57 -3.34 2.32
CA ASP A 103 -19.89 -3.49 2.94
C ASP A 103 -20.68 -4.54 2.16
N GLY A 104 -20.81 -5.74 2.72
CA GLY A 104 -21.47 -6.88 2.04
C GLY A 104 -22.97 -6.69 1.81
N ARG A 105 -23.59 -5.67 2.41
CA ARG A 105 -24.99 -5.28 2.13
C ARG A 105 -25.11 -4.51 0.81
N ASN A 106 -24.00 -4.01 0.28
CA ASN A 106 -23.95 -3.30 -0.97
C ASN A 106 -23.61 -4.27 -2.13
N ASN A 107 -24.57 -4.46 -3.04
CA ASN A 107 -24.40 -5.30 -4.21
C ASN A 107 -23.23 -4.85 -5.10
N LEU A 108 -22.97 -3.55 -5.21
CA LEU A 108 -21.83 -3.02 -5.96
C LEU A 108 -20.51 -3.49 -5.34
N ALA A 109 -20.39 -3.46 -4.02
CA ALA A 109 -19.17 -3.91 -3.35
C ALA A 109 -18.92 -5.41 -3.63
N ASN A 110 -19.97 -6.23 -3.63
CA ASN A 110 -19.86 -7.66 -3.97
C ASN A 110 -19.40 -7.88 -5.42
N GLN A 111 -19.95 -7.11 -6.37
CA GLN A 111 -19.54 -7.16 -7.78
C GLN A 111 -18.06 -6.77 -7.95
N VAL A 112 -17.64 -5.65 -7.34
CA VAL A 112 -16.24 -5.20 -7.41
C VAL A 112 -15.27 -6.26 -6.86
N VAL A 113 -15.61 -6.88 -5.72
CA VAL A 113 -14.79 -7.97 -5.15
C VAL A 113 -14.66 -9.13 -6.12
N GLN A 114 -15.77 -9.55 -6.73
CA GLN A 114 -15.79 -10.65 -7.69
C GLN A 114 -14.98 -10.32 -8.95
N ASP A 115 -15.16 -9.13 -9.51
CA ASP A 115 -14.47 -8.72 -10.73
C ASP A 115 -12.97 -8.61 -10.48
N VAL A 116 -12.55 -7.95 -9.39
CA VAL A 116 -11.12 -7.81 -9.06
C VAL A 116 -10.47 -9.17 -8.84
N ARG A 117 -11.13 -10.10 -8.14
CA ARG A 117 -10.63 -11.48 -7.96
C ARG A 117 -10.54 -12.23 -9.29
N THR A 118 -11.52 -12.07 -10.17
CA THR A 118 -11.54 -12.72 -11.49
C THR A 118 -10.39 -12.24 -12.37
N HIS A 119 -10.10 -10.93 -12.37
CA HIS A 119 -9.08 -10.35 -13.24
C HIS A 119 -7.66 -10.45 -12.66
N MET A 120 -7.51 -10.30 -11.34
CA MET A 120 -6.19 -10.22 -10.69
C MET A 120 -5.75 -11.53 -10.03
N GLY A 121 -6.66 -12.49 -9.87
CA GLY A 121 -6.38 -13.83 -9.34
C GLY A 121 -5.64 -13.80 -8.01
N ASP A 122 -4.56 -14.57 -7.93
CA ASP A 122 -3.76 -14.78 -6.71
C ASP A 122 -3.09 -13.50 -6.17
N LYS A 123 -3.05 -12.42 -6.95
CA LYS A 123 -2.56 -11.12 -6.46
C LYS A 123 -3.51 -10.50 -5.44
N VAL A 124 -4.79 -10.85 -5.43
CA VAL A 124 -5.75 -10.33 -4.45
C VAL A 124 -5.55 -11.07 -3.12
N TYR A 125 -5.54 -10.33 -2.02
CA TYR A 125 -5.52 -10.88 -0.68
C TYR A 125 -6.85 -11.56 -0.36
N GLU A 126 -6.79 -12.67 0.35
CA GLU A 126 -8.01 -13.33 0.84
C GLU A 126 -8.69 -12.49 1.91
N THR A 127 -7.88 -11.81 2.72
CA THR A 127 -8.37 -10.90 3.75
C THR A 127 -9.00 -9.65 3.13
N ILE A 128 -10.23 -9.36 3.51
CA ILE A 128 -10.97 -8.14 3.13
C ILE A 128 -11.14 -7.26 4.36
N ILE A 129 -10.86 -5.95 4.24
CA ILE A 129 -11.03 -4.99 5.33
C ILE A 129 -12.46 -4.43 5.28
N PRO A 130 -13.32 -4.75 6.28
CA PRO A 130 -14.70 -4.29 6.29
C PRO A 130 -14.79 -2.81 6.66
N ARG A 131 -15.85 -2.14 6.21
CA ARG A 131 -16.22 -0.82 6.72
C ARG A 131 -16.59 -0.95 8.20
N ASN A 132 -15.82 -0.31 9.09
CA ASN A 132 -16.00 -0.41 10.53
C ASN A 132 -15.79 0.95 11.21
N VAL A 133 -16.77 1.37 12.01
CA VAL A 133 -16.76 2.68 12.68
C VAL A 133 -15.61 2.81 13.68
N ARG A 134 -15.22 1.75 14.39
CA ARG A 134 -14.11 1.77 15.36
C ARG A 134 -12.77 2.03 14.68
N VAL A 135 -12.56 1.50 13.48
CA VAL A 135 -11.36 1.79 12.67
C VAL A 135 -11.33 3.27 12.28
N SER A 136 -12.48 3.83 11.90
CA SER A 136 -12.60 5.26 11.55
C SER A 136 -12.47 6.20 12.75
N GLU A 137 -12.85 5.75 13.95
CA GLU A 137 -12.71 6.52 15.20
C GLU A 137 -11.27 6.53 15.72
N ALA A 138 -10.52 5.42 15.60
CA ALA A 138 -9.21 5.26 16.24
C ALA A 138 -8.22 6.43 15.99
N PRO A 139 -8.11 7.01 14.76
CA PRO A 139 -7.25 8.16 14.51
C PRO A 139 -7.59 9.41 15.33
N SER A 140 -8.87 9.66 15.64
CA SER A 140 -9.27 10.83 16.44
C SER A 140 -8.81 10.74 17.91
N TYR A 141 -8.50 9.52 18.36
CA TYR A 141 -7.90 9.23 19.67
C TYR A 141 -6.37 9.08 19.61
N GLY A 142 -5.75 9.27 18.44
CA GLY A 142 -4.31 9.09 18.25
C GLY A 142 -3.84 7.65 18.50
N LYS A 143 -4.72 6.65 18.35
CA LYS A 143 -4.42 5.24 18.60
C LYS A 143 -4.57 4.41 17.33
N PRO A 144 -3.69 3.42 17.08
CA PRO A 144 -3.95 2.37 16.10
C PRO A 144 -5.25 1.63 16.42
N ALA A 145 -6.01 1.21 15.40
CA ALA A 145 -7.29 0.51 15.57
C ALA A 145 -7.20 -0.71 16.50
N ILE A 146 -6.11 -1.47 16.41
CA ILE A 146 -5.82 -2.65 17.24
C ILE A 146 -5.72 -2.29 18.73
N LEU A 147 -5.13 -1.12 19.06
CA LEU A 147 -5.01 -0.63 20.44
C LEU A 147 -6.27 0.09 20.92
N TYR A 148 -7.07 0.64 20.00
CA TYR A 148 -8.34 1.29 20.31
C TYR A 148 -9.43 0.25 20.65
N ASP A 149 -9.62 -0.74 19.78
CA ASP A 149 -10.53 -1.86 20.02
C ASP A 149 -10.03 -3.10 19.26
N LEU A 150 -9.34 -3.99 19.97
CA LEU A 150 -8.83 -5.24 19.42
C LEU A 150 -9.96 -6.17 18.93
N LYS A 151 -11.14 -6.14 19.57
CA LYS A 151 -12.22 -7.10 19.31
C LYS A 151 -13.08 -6.72 18.12
N CYS A 152 -13.00 -5.48 17.63
CA CYS A 152 -13.79 -5.05 16.49
C CYS A 152 -13.38 -5.80 15.20
N SER A 153 -14.33 -5.95 14.28
CA SER A 153 -14.11 -6.71 13.04
C SER A 153 -12.98 -6.13 12.17
N GLY A 154 -12.80 -4.81 12.18
CA GLY A 154 -11.72 -4.16 11.43
C GLY A 154 -10.32 -4.49 11.98
N SER A 155 -10.14 -4.45 13.30
CA SER A 155 -8.87 -4.83 13.95
C SER A 155 -8.52 -6.30 13.69
N GLN A 156 -9.52 -7.19 13.79
CA GLN A 156 -9.33 -8.61 13.47
C GLN A 156 -8.93 -8.81 11.99
N ALA A 157 -9.54 -8.07 11.06
CA ALA A 157 -9.18 -8.11 9.66
C ALA A 157 -7.73 -7.63 9.41
N TYR A 158 -7.28 -6.56 10.08
CA TYR A 158 -5.88 -6.12 9.95
C TYR A 158 -4.87 -7.14 10.50
N LEU A 159 -5.20 -7.86 11.58
CA LEU A 159 -4.36 -8.94 12.10
C LEU A 159 -4.26 -10.13 11.15
N GLN A 160 -5.39 -10.48 10.51
CA GLN A 160 -5.43 -11.51 9.45
C GLN A 160 -4.60 -11.07 8.24
N LEU A 161 -4.73 -9.81 7.82
CA LEU A 161 -3.98 -9.25 6.70
C LEU A 161 -2.47 -9.29 6.99
N ALA A 162 -2.05 -8.87 8.18
CA ALA A 162 -0.64 -8.92 8.58
C ALA A 162 -0.09 -10.37 8.53
N SER A 163 -0.88 -11.34 9.00
CA SER A 163 -0.51 -12.76 8.93
C SER A 163 -0.39 -13.26 7.48
N GLU A 164 -1.30 -12.82 6.61
CA GLU A 164 -1.28 -13.15 5.18
C GLU A 164 -0.08 -12.53 4.46
N VAL A 165 0.25 -11.27 4.75
CA VAL A 165 1.43 -10.55 4.23
C VAL A 165 2.70 -11.31 4.56
N ILE A 166 2.93 -11.63 5.84
CA ILE A 166 4.12 -12.37 6.30
C ILE A 166 4.23 -13.73 5.61
N ARG A 167 3.10 -14.43 5.43
CA ARG A 167 3.07 -15.72 4.75
C ARG A 167 3.43 -15.60 3.26
N ARG A 168 2.89 -14.59 2.56
CA ARG A 168 3.20 -14.34 1.14
C ARG A 168 4.66 -13.99 0.95
N GLU A 169 5.22 -13.14 1.81
CA GLU A 169 6.64 -12.79 1.71
C GLU A 169 7.58 -13.97 1.95
N ARG A 170 7.27 -14.83 2.92
CA ARG A 170 8.07 -16.06 3.13
C ARG A 170 8.08 -16.94 1.89
N LYS A 171 6.97 -17.01 1.16
CA LYS A 171 6.90 -17.73 -0.13
C LYS A 171 7.74 -17.04 -1.19
N LEU A 172 7.65 -15.72 -1.31
CA LEU A 172 8.43 -14.93 -2.29
C LEU A 172 9.94 -15.04 -2.04
N ARG A 173 10.38 -15.04 -0.78
CA ARG A 173 11.81 -15.22 -0.44
C ARG A 173 12.32 -16.66 -0.64
N ALA A 174 11.42 -17.63 -0.74
CA ALA A 174 11.76 -19.04 -0.92
C ALA A 174 11.69 -19.53 -2.38
N ALA A 175 11.12 -18.71 -3.26
CA ALA A 175 11.03 -18.94 -4.71
C ALA A 175 12.24 -18.34 -5.43
#